data_AF-A0A060HV24-F1
#
_entry.id   AF-A0A060HV24-F1
#
_cell.length_a   1.000
_cell.length_b   1.000
_cell.length_c   1.000
_cell.angle_alpha   90.00
_cell.angle_beta   90.00
_cell.angle_gamma   90.00
#
_symmetry.space_group_name_H-M   'P 1'
#
loop_
_entity.id
_entity.type
_entity.pdbx_description
1 polymer ?
#
loop_
_entity_poly.entity_id
_entity_poly.type
_entity_poly.pdbx_seq_one_letter_code
_entity_poly.pdbx_strand_id
1 'polypeptide(L)' 'MPAKQVWKKCTFCNSGRKMCFACGGSGKVSPGWQKCYDCNGFGSVLCTNCGGSGGWRESTWVEEEED' A
#
# COMPACT_ATOMS: atom_id res chain seq x y z
N MET A 1 24.96 12.76 14.73
CA MET A 1 24.33 12.85 13.40
C MET A 1 22.86 12.46 13.54
N PRO A 2 21.91 13.39 13.64
CA PRO A 2 20.52 12.99 13.77
C PRO A 2 19.98 12.55 12.39
N ALA A 3 19.78 11.25 12.23
CA ALA A 3 18.99 10.74 11.12
C ALA A 3 17.54 11.18 11.33
N LYS A 4 17.01 12.04 10.46
CA LYS A 4 15.60 12.45 10.51
C LYS A 4 14.77 11.31 9.91
N GLN A 5 13.81 10.81 10.68
CA GLN A 5 12.90 9.78 10.19
C GLN A 5 11.77 10.40 9.37
N VAL A 6 11.78 10.19 8.06
CA VAL A 6 10.78 10.71 7.13
C VAL A 6 9.83 9.58 6.74
N TRP A 7 8.53 9.89 6.66
CA TRP A 7 7.53 8.91 6.20
C TRP A 7 7.44 8.96 4.68
N LYS A 8 7.87 7.89 4.00
CA LYS A 8 7.78 7.78 2.55
C LYS A 8 6.53 7.00 2.18
N LYS A 9 5.62 7.63 1.44
CA LYS A 9 4.41 6.97 0.95
C LYS A 9 4.77 5.95 -0.11
N CYS A 10 4.13 4.77 -0.07
CA CYS A 10 4.24 3.79 -1.13
C CYS A 10 3.48 4.30 -2.35
N THR A 11 4.19 4.75 -3.39
CA THR A 11 3.57 5.28 -4.62
C THR A 11 2.83 4.22 -5.44
N PHE A 12 3.20 2.95 -5.28
CA PHE A 12 2.60 1.84 -6.02
C PHE A 12 1.22 1.42 -5.49
N CYS A 13 0.85 1.84 -4.28
CA CYS A 13 -0.33 1.34 -3.59
C CYS A 13 -1.00 2.42 -2.75
N ASN A 14 -2.33 2.49 -2.82
CA ASN A 14 -3.08 3.52 -2.11
C ASN A 14 -3.23 3.11 -0.64
N SER A 15 -2.46 3.74 0.25
CA SER A 15 -2.47 3.46 1.69
C SER A 15 -2.21 1.98 2.04
N GLY A 16 -1.37 1.30 1.26
CA GLY A 16 -0.93 -0.06 1.56
C GLY A 16 -1.84 -1.14 1.01
N ARG A 17 -2.90 -0.77 0.31
CA ARG A 17 -3.73 -1.70 -0.44
C ARG A 17 -3.72 -1.33 -1.90
N LYS A 18 -3.91 -2.35 -2.74
CA LYS A 18 -4.18 -2.17 -4.16
C LYS A 18 -5.54 -2.76 -4.49
N MET A 19 -6.19 -2.18 -5.48
CA MET A 19 -7.41 -2.73 -6.07
C MET A 19 -7.17 -4.19 -6.46
N CYS A 20 -8.12 -5.06 -6.11
CA CYS A 20 -8.08 -6.42 -6.59
C CYS A 20 -8.47 -6.42 -8.08
N PHE A 21 -7.52 -6.76 -8.94
CA PHE A 21 -7.75 -6.84 -10.39
C PHE A 21 -8.75 -7.92 -10.77
N ALA A 22 -8.76 -9.05 -10.05
CA ALA A 22 -9.64 -10.19 -10.35
C ALA A 22 -11.13 -9.84 -10.25
N CYS A 23 -11.51 -8.95 -9.32
CA CYS A 23 -12.90 -8.48 -9.17
C CYS A 23 -13.07 -7.00 -9.51
N GLY A 24 -12.07 -6.35 -10.11
CA GLY A 24 -12.14 -4.93 -10.44
C GLY A 24 -12.44 -3.99 -9.26
N GLY A 25 -12.08 -4.35 -8.02
CA GLY A 25 -12.41 -3.55 -6.84
C GLY A 25 -13.74 -3.88 -6.15
N SER A 26 -14.62 -4.68 -6.78
CA SER A 26 -15.98 -4.91 -6.28
C SER A 26 -16.07 -5.91 -5.11
N GLY A 27 -15.01 -6.68 -4.87
CA GLY A 27 -14.97 -7.80 -3.91
C GLY A 27 -15.76 -9.04 -4.35
N LYS A 28 -16.53 -8.94 -5.43
CA LYS A 28 -17.41 -10.00 -5.93
C LYS A 28 -17.06 -10.31 -7.38
N VAL A 29 -17.10 -11.58 -7.75
CA VAL A 29 -16.88 -12.05 -9.13
C VAL A 29 -18.20 -12.54 -9.71
N SER A 30 -18.38 -12.40 -11.03
CA SER A 30 -19.60 -12.85 -11.71
C SER A 30 -19.85 -14.34 -11.45
N PRO A 31 -21.06 -14.70 -10.97
CA PRO A 31 -22.31 -13.95 -11.17
C PRO A 31 -22.73 -13.01 -10.00
N GLY A 32 -21.80 -12.55 -9.18
CA GLY A 32 -22.02 -11.46 -8.21
C GLY A 32 -22.36 -11.93 -6.80
N TRP A 33 -22.75 -13.19 -6.62
CA TRP A 33 -22.92 -13.83 -5.31
C TRP A 33 -21.66 -14.54 -4.81
N GLN A 34 -20.70 -14.83 -5.70
CA GLN A 34 -19.42 -15.42 -5.32
C GLN A 34 -18.47 -14.32 -4.87
N LYS A 35 -17.96 -14.45 -3.64
CA LYS A 35 -16.85 -13.63 -3.14
C LYS A 35 -15.61 -13.91 -4.00
N CYS A 36 -14.90 -12.85 -4.36
CA CYS A 36 -13.65 -12.97 -5.08
C CYS A 36 -12.63 -13.72 -4.20
N TYR A 37 -12.07 -14.81 -4.71
CA TYR A 37 -11.12 -15.63 -3.97
C TYR A 37 -9.81 -14.88 -3.70
N ASP A 38 -9.28 -14.19 -4.71
CA ASP A 38 -8.03 -13.42 -4.62
C ASP A 38 -8.02 -12.36 -3.51
N CYS A 39 -9.17 -11.70 -3.28
CA CYS A 39 -9.30 -10.68 -2.24
C CYS A 39 -10.25 -11.09 -1.12
N ASN A 40 -10.66 -12.35 -1.01
CA ASN A 40 -11.59 -12.86 -0.01
C ASN A 40 -12.88 -12.03 0.19
N GLY A 41 -13.35 -11.33 -0.84
CA GLY A 41 -14.53 -10.45 -0.72
C GLY A 41 -14.25 -8.98 -0.42
N PHE A 42 -13.00 -8.59 -0.13
CA PHE A 42 -12.65 -7.22 0.30
C PHE A 42 -12.55 -6.21 -0.85
N GLY A 43 -12.43 -6.66 -2.11
CA GLY A 43 -12.24 -5.79 -3.27
C GLY A 43 -10.85 -5.16 -3.39
N SER A 44 -10.03 -5.28 -2.36
CA SER A 44 -8.63 -4.84 -2.34
C SER A 44 -7.76 -5.92 -1.73
N VAL A 45 -6.51 -5.97 -2.17
CA VAL A 45 -5.48 -6.86 -1.62
C VAL A 45 -4.38 -6.03 -0.98
N LEU A 46 -3.70 -6.60 0.01
CA LEU A 46 -2.55 -5.96 0.63
C LEU A 46 -1.45 -5.75 -0.41
N CYS A 47 -0.82 -4.59 -0.35
CA CYS A 47 0.31 -4.26 -1.18
C CYS A 47 1.56 -4.91 -0.60
N THR A 48 2.12 -5.87 -1.32
CA THR A 48 3.36 -6.56 -0.93
C THR A 48 4.56 -5.61 -0.85
N ASN A 49 4.63 -4.57 -1.69
CA ASN A 49 5.74 -3.61 -1.68
C ASN A 49 5.90 -2.86 -0.36
N CYS A 50 4.81 -2.58 0.36
CA CYS A 50 4.85 -1.90 1.65
C CYS A 50 4.23 -2.74 2.78
N GLY A 51 4.05 -4.05 2.56
CA GLY A 51 3.49 -4.97 3.55
C GLY A 51 2.10 -4.58 4.09
N GLY A 52 1.33 -3.76 3.37
CA GLY A 52 0.06 -3.24 3.88
C GLY A 52 0.12 -1.92 4.64
N SER A 53 1.31 -1.39 4.94
CA SER A 53 1.48 -0.22 5.80
C SER A 53 1.24 1.13 5.09
N GLY A 54 1.22 1.13 3.76
CA GLY A 54 1.02 2.34 2.94
C GLY A 54 2.23 3.26 2.85
N GLY A 55 3.34 2.87 3.46
CA GLY A 55 4.61 3.56 3.41
C GLY A 55 5.63 2.88 4.31
N TRP A 56 6.83 3.43 4.35
CA TRP A 56 7.89 3.01 5.25
C TRP A 56 8.57 4.25 5.86
N ARG A 57 9.17 4.05 7.04
CA ARG A 57 10.05 5.04 7.66
C ARG A 57 11.41 4.91 6.99
N GLU A 58 11.83 5.98 6.32
CA GLU A 58 13.16 6.11 5.75
C GLU A 58 13.99 7.03 6.66
N SER A 59 15.21 6.62 6.98
CA SER A 59 16.13 7.41 7.79
C SER A 59 16.97 8.23 6.84
N THR A 60 16.78 9.55 6.80
CA THR A 60 17.58 10.44 5.96
C THR A 60 18.62 11.14 6.82
N TRP A 61 19.86 11.14 6.36
CA TRP A 61 20.89 12.00 6.91
C TRP A 61 20.60 13.40 6.41
N VAL A 62 20.27 14.30 7.34
CA VAL A 62 20.20 15.72 7.03
C VAL A 62 21.64 16.19 7.14
N GLU A 63 22.28 16.46 6.00
CA GLU A 63 23.44 17.35 6.01
C GLU A 63 22.88 18.71 6.41
N GLU A 64 23.29 19.22 7.57
CA GLU A 64 22.97 20.59 7.96
C GLU A 64 23.61 21.49 6.90
N GLU A 65 22.81 22.05 5.98
CA GLU A 65 23.23 23.22 5.22
C GLU A 65 23.43 24.35 6.24
N GLU A 66 24.68 24.59 6.62
CA GLU A 66 25.13 25.86 7.17
C GLU A 66 25.08 26.92 6.05
N ASP A 67 24.36 28.01 6.35
CA ASP A 67 24.33 29.36 5.74
C ASP A 67 23.14 29.73 4.82
#